data_AF-W2KYT8-F1
#
_entry.id   AF-W2KYT8-F1
#
_cell.length_a   1.000
_cell.length_b   1.000
_cell.length_c   1.000
_cell.angle_alpha   90.00
_cell.angle_beta   90.00
_cell.angle_gamma   90.00
#
_symmetry.space_group_name_H-M   'P 1'
#
loop_
_entity.id
_entity.type
_entity.pdbx_description
1 polymer ?
#
loop_
_entity_poly.entity_id
_entity_poly.type
_entity_poly.pdbx_seq_one_letter_code
_entity_poly.pdbx_strand_id
1 'polypeptide(L)'
;KQALFAKFFRWLKPGGRVLISDYCRGEQEPTDRFKAYVAGRGYHLLSPSQYGKVLESVGFTSVLAEDRTEQFVEVLKDELTRTLAQKEQFVAETSESDFKYIVDGWEAKIVRCGEGDQKWGLFYGKKE
;
A
#
# COMPACT_ATOMS: atom_id res chain seq x y z
N LYS A 1 -7.24 -12.46 -1.87
CA LYS A 1 -6.56 -11.94 -3.09
C LYS A 1 -6.54 -12.97 -4.24
N GLN A 2 -6.16 -14.24 -4.02
CA GLN A 2 -6.05 -15.27 -5.07
C GLN A 2 -7.23 -15.34 -6.06
N ALA A 3 -8.47 -15.38 -5.57
CA ALA A 3 -9.66 -15.42 -6.43
C ALA A 3 -9.77 -14.21 -7.39
N LEU A 4 -9.29 -13.03 -6.97
CA LEU A 4 -9.25 -11.84 -7.82
C LEU A 4 -8.16 -11.97 -8.89
N PHE A 5 -6.97 -12.45 -8.53
CA PHE A 5 -5.89 -12.60 -9.50
C PHE A 5 -6.17 -13.71 -10.52
N ALA A 6 -6.86 -14.78 -10.13
CA ALA A 6 -7.36 -15.78 -11.07
C ALA A 6 -8.33 -15.15 -12.10
N LYS A 7 -9.17 -14.20 -11.69
CA LYS A 7 -10.01 -13.43 -12.61
C LYS A 7 -9.17 -12.57 -13.55
N PHE A 8 -8.17 -11.83 -13.03
CA PHE A 8 -7.26 -11.04 -13.87
C PHE A 8 -6.54 -11.90 -14.90
N PHE A 9 -5.98 -13.04 -14.48
CA PHE A 9 -5.32 -13.99 -15.38
C PHE A 9 -6.26 -14.50 -16.47
N ARG A 10 -7.50 -14.85 -16.11
CA ARG A 10 -8.52 -15.26 -17.10
C ARG A 10 -8.85 -14.14 -18.09
N TRP A 11 -9.02 -12.91 -17.62
CA TRP A 11 -9.46 -11.76 -18.43
C TRP A 11 -8.39 -11.21 -19.36
N LEU A 12 -7.11 -11.29 -18.97
CA LEU A 12 -6.01 -10.84 -19.82
C LEU A 12 -5.89 -11.73 -21.06
N LYS A 13 -5.60 -11.13 -22.20
CA LYS A 13 -5.20 -11.85 -23.43
C LYS A 13 -3.80 -12.48 -23.23
N PRO A 14 -3.45 -13.53 -23.99
CA PRO A 14 -2.06 -14.00 -24.07
C PRO A 14 -1.09 -12.85 -24.36
N GLY A 15 0.05 -12.82 -23.68
CA GLY A 15 1.01 -11.69 -23.67
C GLY A 15 0.62 -10.49 -22.80
N GLY A 16 -0.57 -10.51 -22.17
CA GLY A 16 -1.07 -9.45 -21.31
C GLY A 16 -0.30 -9.32 -20.00
N ARG A 17 -0.34 -8.13 -19.39
CA ARG A 17 0.43 -7.80 -18.18
C ARG A 17 -0.50 -7.23 -17.11
N VAL A 18 -0.17 -7.51 -15.86
CA VAL A 18 -0.78 -6.88 -14.69
C VAL A 18 0.28 -6.08 -13.95
N LEU A 19 -0.07 -4.86 -13.52
CA LEU A 19 0.74 -4.01 -12.66
C LEU A 19 -0.16 -3.49 -11.55
N ILE A 20 0.23 -3.71 -10.29
CA ILE A 20 -0.56 -3.32 -9.12
C ILE A 20 0.39 -2.67 -8.11
N SER A 21 0.03 -1.50 -7.59
CA SER A 21 0.56 -1.04 -6.31
C SER A 21 -0.47 -1.27 -5.21
N ASP A 22 -0.03 -1.67 -4.03
CA ASP A 22 -0.96 -1.98 -2.92
C ASP A 22 -0.28 -1.75 -1.57
N TYR A 23 -1.07 -1.43 -0.56
CA TYR A 23 -0.59 -1.47 0.82
C TYR A 23 -0.32 -2.91 1.23
N CYS A 24 0.81 -3.09 1.91
CA CYS A 24 1.30 -4.37 2.37
C CYS A 24 1.65 -4.28 3.86
N ARG A 25 1.92 -5.44 4.45
CA ARG A 25 2.49 -5.53 5.80
C ARG A 25 3.93 -6.03 5.75
N GLY A 26 4.70 -5.78 6.81
CA GLY A 26 5.99 -6.41 7.01
C GLY A 26 5.90 -7.93 7.17
N GLU A 27 7.04 -8.62 7.06
CA GLU A 27 7.13 -10.07 7.31
C GLU A 27 7.13 -10.40 8.81
N GLN A 28 7.52 -9.44 9.64
CA GLN A 28 7.56 -9.59 11.08
C GLN A 28 6.16 -9.64 11.71
N GLU A 29 6.13 -10.02 12.99
CA GLU A 29 4.90 -9.96 13.77
C GLU A 29 4.48 -8.49 13.94
N PRO A 30 3.25 -8.11 13.55
CA PRO A 30 2.89 -6.71 13.57
C PRO A 30 2.65 -6.18 14.98
N THR A 31 2.95 -4.90 15.20
CA THR A 31 2.65 -4.22 16.46
C THR A 31 1.14 -4.18 16.72
N ASP A 32 0.73 -4.10 18.00
CA ASP A 32 -0.68 -4.02 18.36
C ASP A 32 -1.37 -2.78 17.78
N ARG A 33 -0.64 -1.66 17.67
CA ARG A 33 -1.14 -0.45 17.01
C ARG A 33 -1.42 -0.66 15.53
N PHE A 34 -0.57 -1.41 14.82
CA PHE A 34 -0.82 -1.72 13.41
C PHE A 34 -1.97 -2.71 13.26
N LYS A 35 -2.07 -3.72 14.13
CA LYS A 35 -3.23 -4.64 14.17
C LYS A 35 -4.55 -3.87 14.33
N ALA A 36 -4.61 -2.94 15.28
CA ALA A 36 -5.78 -2.10 15.49
C ALA A 36 -6.10 -1.23 14.26
N TYR A 37 -5.08 -0.63 13.64
CA TYR A 37 -5.24 0.14 12.39
C TYR A 37 -5.80 -0.72 11.24
N VAL A 38 -5.22 -1.91 11.02
CA VAL A 38 -5.66 -2.84 9.96
C VAL A 38 -7.10 -3.29 10.19
N ALA A 39 -7.45 -3.62 11.43
CA ALA A 39 -8.82 -4.00 11.80
C ALA A 39 -9.80 -2.84 11.57
N GLY A 40 -9.46 -1.62 12.00
CA GLY A 40 -10.30 -0.43 11.80
C GLY A 40 -10.50 -0.04 10.35
N ARG A 41 -9.63 -0.49 9.43
CA ARG A 41 -9.78 -0.31 7.98
C ARG A 41 -10.40 -1.50 7.25
N GLY A 42 -10.58 -2.64 7.93
CA GLY A 42 -11.01 -3.89 7.29
C GLY A 42 -10.02 -4.40 6.24
N TYR A 43 -8.73 -4.11 6.39
CA TYR A 43 -7.73 -4.48 5.39
C TYR A 43 -7.28 -5.93 5.52
N HIS A 44 -7.04 -6.56 4.36
CA HIS A 44 -6.39 -7.86 4.25
C HIS A 44 -5.05 -7.69 3.54
N LEU A 45 -4.02 -7.44 4.35
CA LEU A 45 -2.67 -7.15 3.88
C LEU A 45 -1.83 -8.43 3.80
N LEU A 46 -1.06 -8.55 2.72
CA LEU A 46 0.00 -9.54 2.58
C LEU A 46 1.35 -8.81 2.67
N SER A 47 2.42 -9.55 2.96
CA SER A 47 3.75 -9.05 2.67
C SER A 47 4.03 -9.04 1.17
N PRO A 48 4.99 -8.25 0.67
CA PRO A 48 5.33 -8.25 -0.75
C PRO A 48 5.67 -9.65 -1.28
N SER A 49 6.43 -10.45 -0.52
CA SER A 49 6.78 -11.82 -0.93
C SER A 49 5.55 -12.73 -1.03
N GLN A 50 4.65 -12.68 -0.05
CA GLN A 50 3.41 -13.45 -0.05
C GLN A 50 2.52 -13.05 -1.22
N TYR A 51 2.42 -11.76 -1.52
CA TYR A 51 1.63 -11.24 -2.64
C TYR A 51 2.13 -11.76 -3.98
N GLY A 52 3.45 -11.72 -4.21
CA GLY A 52 4.09 -12.29 -5.40
C GLY A 52 3.75 -13.77 -5.60
N LYS A 53 3.86 -14.56 -4.53
CA LYS A 53 3.47 -15.98 -4.54
C LYS A 53 2.02 -16.20 -4.93
N VAL A 54 1.10 -15.30 -4.57
CA VAL A 54 -0.29 -15.40 -5.01
C VAL A 54 -0.42 -15.19 -6.52
N LEU A 55 0.32 -14.24 -7.11
CA LEU A 55 0.33 -14.04 -8.58
C LEU A 55 0.87 -15.29 -9.30
N GLU A 56 1.99 -15.83 -8.83
CA GLU A 56 2.56 -17.07 -9.37
C GLU A 56 1.58 -18.23 -9.28
N SER A 57 0.90 -18.39 -8.14
CA SER A 57 -0.05 -19.49 -7.90
C SER A 57 -1.24 -19.52 -8.85
N VAL A 58 -1.58 -18.41 -9.51
CA VAL A 58 -2.69 -18.32 -10.47
C VAL A 58 -2.23 -18.36 -11.93
N GLY A 59 -0.93 -18.54 -12.18
CA GLY A 59 -0.36 -18.75 -13.51
C GLY A 59 0.37 -17.55 -14.11
N PHE A 60 0.47 -16.41 -13.42
CA PHE A 60 1.33 -15.32 -13.90
C PHE A 60 2.80 -15.73 -13.88
N THR A 61 3.52 -15.38 -14.94
CA THR A 61 4.97 -15.58 -15.09
C THR A 61 5.70 -14.23 -14.96
N SER A 62 7.04 -14.28 -14.92
CA SER A 62 7.89 -13.10 -14.80
C SER A 62 7.46 -12.19 -13.65
N VAL A 63 7.05 -12.79 -12.53
CA VAL A 63 6.49 -12.05 -11.40
C VAL A 63 7.58 -11.24 -10.72
N LEU A 64 7.31 -9.96 -10.51
CA LEU A 64 8.13 -9.08 -9.69
C LEU A 64 7.29 -8.60 -8.52
N ALA A 65 7.85 -8.64 -7.32
CA ALA A 65 7.22 -8.20 -6.10
C ALA A 65 8.23 -7.34 -5.32
N GLU A 66 8.09 -6.02 -5.47
CA GLU A 66 9.04 -5.05 -4.94
C GLU A 66 8.48 -4.38 -3.69
N ASP A 67 9.29 -4.32 -2.63
CA ASP A 67 9.04 -3.42 -1.49
C ASP A 67 9.51 -2.01 -1.87
N ARG A 68 8.56 -1.10 -2.10
CA ARG A 68 8.79 0.32 -2.42
C ARG A 68 8.50 1.23 -1.23
N THR A 69 8.65 0.72 -0.01
CA THR A 69 8.35 1.50 1.21
C THR A 69 9.25 2.73 1.35
N GLU A 70 10.51 2.68 0.91
CA GLU A 70 11.39 3.86 0.92
C GLU A 70 10.82 4.99 0.06
N GLN A 71 10.45 4.69 -1.19
CA GLN A 71 9.76 5.62 -2.08
C GLN A 71 8.45 6.13 -1.46
N PHE A 72 7.68 5.24 -0.81
CA PHE A 72 6.44 5.64 -0.15
C PHE A 72 6.70 6.64 0.99
N VAL A 73 7.73 6.41 1.82
CA VAL A 73 8.08 7.31 2.92
C VAL A 73 8.51 8.69 2.40
N GLU A 74 9.25 8.76 1.30
CA GLU A 74 9.58 10.03 0.64
C GLU A 74 8.31 10.78 0.22
N VAL A 75 7.39 10.10 -0.48
CA VAL A 75 6.11 10.68 -0.89
C VAL A 75 5.30 11.17 0.32
N LEU A 76 5.23 10.39 1.40
CA LEU A 76 4.50 10.77 2.61
C LEU A 76 5.08 12.04 3.26
N LYS A 77 6.41 12.18 3.31
CA LYS A 77 7.08 13.36 3.86
C LYS A 77 6.84 14.59 2.99
N ASP A 78 6.90 14.42 1.67
CA ASP A 78 6.64 15.51 0.72
C ASP A 78 5.17 15.96 0.77
N GLU A 79 4.22 15.02 0.82
CA GLU A 79 2.80 15.30 0.99
C GLU A 79 2.53 16.05 2.30
N LEU A 80 3.06 15.54 3.42
CA LEU A 80 2.92 16.17 4.72
C LEU A 80 3.47 17.60 4.72
N THR A 81 4.66 17.81 4.15
CA THR A 81 5.29 19.13 4.04
C THR A 81 4.42 20.10 3.24
N ARG A 82 3.91 19.67 2.08
CA ARG A 82 3.02 20.50 1.25
C ARG A 82 1.71 20.83 1.95
N THR A 83 1.10 19.87 2.63
CA THR A 83 -0.16 20.11 3.35
C THR A 83 0.03 21.06 4.52
N LEU A 84 1.10 20.90 5.31
CA LEU A 84 1.43 21.83 6.39
C LEU A 84 1.63 23.27 5.88
N ALA A 85 2.28 23.44 4.73
CA ALA A 85 2.51 24.75 4.11
C ALA A 85 1.24 25.42 3.54
N GLN A 86 0.15 24.66 3.39
CA GLN A 86 -1.12 25.13 2.80
C GLN A 86 -2.28 25.05 3.80
N LYS A 87 -2.00 25.09 5.11
CA LYS A 87 -3.00 24.90 6.16
C LYS A 87 -4.20 25.86 6.00
N GLU A 88 -3.95 27.16 5.83
CA GLU A 88 -5.00 28.16 5.77
C GLU A 88 -5.96 27.89 4.61
N GLN A 89 -5.42 27.57 3.43
CA GLN A 89 -6.23 27.20 2.26
C GLN A 89 -6.99 25.90 2.50
N PHE A 90 -6.33 24.86 3.00
CA PHE A 90 -6.95 23.57 3.26
C PHE A 90 -8.14 23.70 4.22
N VAL A 91 -7.97 24.42 5.33
CA VAL A 91 -9.02 24.61 6.34
C VAL A 91 -10.17 25.45 5.79
N ALA A 92 -9.89 26.46 4.95
CA ALA A 92 -10.93 27.27 4.31
C ALA A 92 -11.83 26.44 3.37
N GLU A 93 -11.28 25.41 2.73
CA GLU A 93 -12.00 24.51 1.81
C GLU A 93 -12.62 23.29 2.53
N THR A 94 -12.17 22.97 3.74
CA THR A 94 -12.57 21.77 4.50
C THR A 94 -12.90 22.11 5.96
N SER A 95 -12.02 21.77 6.91
CA SER A 95 -12.13 22.09 8.33
C SER A 95 -10.79 21.90 9.05
N GLU A 96 -10.65 22.46 10.27
CA GLU A 96 -9.50 22.18 11.12
C GLU A 96 -9.41 20.69 11.52
N SER A 97 -10.56 20.04 11.72
CA SER A 97 -10.62 18.60 12.04
C SER A 97 -10.12 17.74 10.90
N ASP A 98 -10.48 18.06 9.66
CA ASP A 98 -10.02 17.32 8.48
C ASP A 98 -8.52 17.50 8.28
N PHE A 99 -8.03 18.74 8.43
CA PHE A 99 -6.60 19.03 8.36
C PHE A 99 -5.82 18.20 9.39
N LYS A 100 -6.28 18.20 10.65
CA LYS A 100 -5.65 17.41 11.71
C LYS A 100 -5.70 15.92 11.41
N TYR A 101 -6.85 15.39 11.01
CA TYR A 101 -7.01 13.97 10.68
C TYR A 101 -6.03 13.52 9.58
N ILE A 102 -5.85 14.38 8.59
CA ILE A 102 -5.00 14.14 7.43
C ILE A 102 -3.51 14.19 7.84
N VAL A 103 -3.07 15.21 8.58
CA VAL A 103 -1.71 15.32 9.14
C VAL A 103 -1.37 14.13 10.05
N ASP A 104 -2.21 13.86 11.05
CA ASP A 104 -2.03 12.71 11.97
C ASP A 104 -1.94 11.39 11.19
N GLY A 105 -2.74 11.27 10.12
CA GLY A 105 -2.78 10.10 9.26
C GLY A 105 -1.46 9.84 8.53
N TRP A 106 -0.82 10.87 7.98
CA TRP A 106 0.49 10.76 7.32
C TRP A 106 1.61 10.49 8.33
N GLU A 107 1.65 11.23 9.43
CA GLU A 107 2.64 11.00 10.50
C GLU A 107 2.57 9.56 11.01
N ALA A 108 1.36 9.06 11.28
CA ALA A 108 1.18 7.69 11.73
C ALA A 108 1.60 6.66 10.67
N LYS A 109 1.43 6.92 9.36
CA LYS A 109 1.95 6.06 8.30
C LYS A 109 3.48 6.02 8.30
N ILE A 110 4.14 7.18 8.42
CA ILE A 110 5.61 7.28 8.47
C ILE A 110 6.16 6.44 9.63
N VAL A 111 5.56 6.54 10.82
CA VAL A 111 5.97 5.71 11.96
C VAL A 111 5.79 4.22 11.68
N ARG A 112 4.61 3.80 11.17
CA ARG A 112 4.36 2.38 10.88
C ARG A 112 5.27 1.84 9.77
N CYS A 113 5.70 2.67 8.83
CA CYS A 113 6.73 2.29 7.85
C CYS A 113 8.10 2.14 8.51
N GLY A 114 8.48 3.04 9.43
CA GLY A 114 9.73 2.98 10.17
C GLY A 114 9.83 1.79 11.14
N GLU A 115 8.70 1.38 11.73
CA GLU A 115 8.55 0.14 12.53
C GLU A 115 8.55 -1.12 11.65
N GLY A 116 8.55 -0.94 10.32
CA GLY A 116 8.47 -2.01 9.32
C GLY A 116 7.08 -2.61 9.16
N ASP A 117 6.08 -2.21 9.95
CA ASP A 117 4.73 -2.78 9.96
C ASP A 117 4.02 -2.57 8.63
N GLN A 118 4.02 -1.32 8.16
CA GLN A 118 3.33 -0.92 6.93
C GLN A 118 4.32 -0.85 5.78
N LYS A 119 4.00 -1.55 4.70
CA LYS A 119 4.80 -1.59 3.47
C LYS A 119 4.00 -1.06 2.28
N TRP A 120 4.70 -0.69 1.22
CA TRP A 120 4.08 -0.37 -0.06
C TRP A 120 4.68 -1.25 -1.15
N GLY A 121 3.85 -2.13 -1.71
CA GLY A 121 4.29 -3.10 -2.70
C GLY A 121 4.00 -2.64 -4.12
N LEU A 122 4.92 -2.91 -5.04
CA LEU A 122 4.68 -2.86 -6.49
C LEU A 122 4.82 -4.27 -7.07
N PHE A 123 3.78 -4.71 -7.77
CA PHE A 123 3.65 -6.08 -8.25
C PHE A 123 3.43 -6.09 -9.75
N TYR A 124 4.19 -6.91 -10.44
CA TYR A 124 4.06 -7.15 -11.87
C TYR A 124 3.92 -8.65 -12.14
N GLY A 125 3.17 -8.99 -13.19
CA GLY A 125 3.12 -10.35 -13.72
C GLY A 125 2.65 -10.37 -15.17
N LYS A 126 3.06 -11.40 -15.91
CA LYS A 126 2.69 -11.58 -17.33
C LYS A 126 1.87 -12.86 -17.51
N LYS A 127 0.89 -12.81 -18.39
CA LYS A 127 0.23 -14.00 -18.93
C LYS A 127 0.95 -14.39 -20.21
N GLU A 128 1.57 -15.56 -20.22
CA GLU A 128 2.05 -16.15 -21.48
C GLU A 128 0.85 -16.63 -22.34
#